data_AF-A0A8I1YFX8-F1
#
_entry.id   AF-A0A8I1YFX8-F1
#
_cell.length_a   1.000
_cell.length_b   1.000
_cell.length_c   1.000
_cell.angle_alpha   90.00
_cell.angle_beta   90.00
_cell.angle_gamma   90.00
#
_symmetry.space_group_name_H-M   'P 1'
#
loop_
_entity.id
_entity.type
_entity.pdbx_description
1 polymer ?
#
loop_
_entity_poly.entity_id
_entity_poly.type
_entity_poly.pdbx_seq_one_letter_code
_entity_poly.pdbx_strand_id
1 'polypeptide(L)'
;MALSPARSRRCSVGKLRSLLIRVELDAAKRSHRCQANSRHEIKQGDQRLNVRAGRGWDRYCMDCARKIVDGSIASLTGVSKAMESGKTATLSDNGDQTLSEPRLL
;
A
#
# COMPACT_ATOMS: atom_id res chain seq x y z
N MET A 1 -24.92 -26.65 -27.50
CA MET A 1 -24.31 -25.45 -28.11
C MET A 1 -23.51 -24.72 -27.04
N ALA A 2 -22.20 -24.94 -26.97
CA ALA A 2 -21.33 -24.27 -25.99
C ALA A 2 -20.66 -23.05 -26.66
N LEU A 3 -21.06 -21.85 -26.26
CA LEU A 3 -20.43 -20.61 -26.66
C LEU A 3 -19.03 -20.54 -26.03
N SER A 4 -18.01 -20.82 -26.83
CA SER A 4 -16.61 -20.61 -26.44
C SER A 4 -16.39 -19.12 -26.15
N PRO A 5 -15.78 -18.73 -25.01
CA PRO A 5 -15.45 -17.34 -24.79
C PRO A 5 -14.44 -16.90 -25.85
N ALA A 6 -14.76 -15.79 -26.51
CA ALA A 6 -13.94 -15.19 -27.56
C ALA A 6 -12.48 -15.14 -27.10
N ARG A 7 -11.57 -15.80 -27.84
CA ARG A 7 -10.12 -15.68 -27.66
C ARG A 7 -9.78 -14.20 -27.81
N SER A 8 -9.67 -13.49 -26.70
CA SER A 8 -9.27 -12.09 -26.71
C SER A 8 -7.89 -12.06 -27.35
N ARG A 9 -7.78 -11.28 -28.43
CA ARG A 9 -6.56 -10.96 -29.20
C ARG A 9 -5.35 -11.04 -28.29
N ARG A 10 -4.30 -11.76 -28.71
CA ARG A 10 -2.98 -11.82 -28.08
C ARG A 10 -2.61 -10.44 -27.54
N CYS A 11 -2.91 -10.20 -26.26
CA CYS A 11 -2.43 -9.04 -25.55
C CYS A 11 -0.95 -9.34 -25.37
N SER A 12 -0.13 -8.87 -26.31
CA SER A 12 1.30 -8.70 -26.09
C SER A 12 1.42 -7.62 -25.03
N VAL A 13 1.20 -8.00 -23.76
CA VAL A 13 1.44 -7.10 -22.65
C VAL A 13 2.92 -6.79 -22.76
N GLY A 14 3.24 -5.53 -23.06
CA GLY A 14 4.63 -5.07 -23.12
C GLY A 14 5.27 -5.18 -21.73
N LYS A 15 6.29 -4.38 -21.45
CA LYS A 15 6.86 -4.33 -20.10
C LYS A 15 5.75 -4.03 -19.07
N LEU A 16 5.41 -5.03 -18.25
CA LEU A 16 4.42 -4.90 -17.19
C LEU A 16 4.85 -3.77 -16.27
N ARG A 17 3.97 -2.79 -16.07
CA ARG A 17 4.19 -1.74 -15.08
C ARG A 17 3.85 -2.29 -13.71
N SER A 18 4.79 -2.21 -12.77
CA SER A 18 4.49 -2.50 -11.36
C SER A 18 3.63 -1.37 -10.81
N LEU A 19 2.49 -1.72 -10.26
CA LEU A 19 1.66 -0.79 -9.48
C LEU A 19 2.20 -0.63 -8.05
N LEU A 20 3.05 -1.56 -7.60
CA LEU A 20 3.69 -1.51 -6.30
C LEU A 20 4.94 -0.64 -6.35
N ILE A 21 5.05 0.25 -5.37
CA ILE A 21 6.30 0.94 -5.03
C ILE A 21 7.24 -0.02 -4.30
N ARG A 22 8.54 0.27 -4.33
CA ARG A 22 9.54 -0.57 -3.64
C ARG A 22 9.35 -0.45 -2.14
N VAL A 23 9.33 -1.59 -1.46
CA VAL A 23 9.26 -1.70 -0.01
C VAL A 23 10.32 -2.67 0.49
N GLU A 24 10.87 -2.39 1.67
CA GLU A 24 11.87 -3.23 2.34
C GLU A 24 11.49 -3.42 3.80
N LEU A 25 11.74 -4.62 4.34
CA LEU A 25 11.62 -4.91 5.75
C LEU A 25 13.02 -5.05 6.34
N ASP A 26 13.33 -4.24 7.35
CA ASP A 26 14.61 -4.32 8.04
C ASP A 26 14.46 -4.15 9.55
N ALA A 27 15.51 -4.51 10.29
CA ALA A 27 15.58 -4.26 11.72
C ALA A 27 16.14 -2.86 11.99
N ALA A 28 15.47 -2.12 12.87
CA ALA A 28 15.85 -0.77 13.22
C ALA A 28 17.23 -0.73 13.88
N LYS A 29 18.21 -0.12 13.20
CA LYS A 29 19.56 0.04 13.75
C LYS A 29 19.65 1.04 14.91
N ARG A 30 18.70 1.97 14.99
CA ARG A 30 18.59 3.02 16.02
C ARG A 30 17.13 3.33 16.29
N SER A 31 16.84 3.79 17.50
CA SER A 31 15.49 4.25 17.84
C SER A 31 15.11 5.50 17.05
N HIS A 32 13.90 5.53 16.50
CA HIS A 32 13.38 6.66 15.74
C HIS A 32 11.85 6.66 15.77
N ARG A 33 11.25 7.81 15.47
CA ARG A 33 9.79 7.94 15.37
C ARG A 33 9.28 7.40 14.04
N CYS A 34 8.10 6.80 14.08
CA CYS A 34 7.38 6.39 12.87
C CYS A 34 6.96 7.62 12.06
N GLN A 35 7.10 7.53 10.74
CA GLN A 35 6.73 8.63 9.83
C GLN A 35 5.21 8.87 9.80
N ALA A 36 4.39 7.84 9.99
CA ALA A 36 2.93 7.97 9.98
C ALA A 36 2.36 8.59 11.27
N ASN A 37 3.01 8.36 12.41
CA ASN A 37 2.54 8.87 13.69
C ASN A 37 3.73 9.14 14.62
N SER A 38 3.88 10.40 15.01
CA SER A 38 4.96 10.86 15.90
C SER A 38 4.91 10.26 17.31
N ARG A 39 3.76 9.69 17.72
CA ARG A 39 3.60 8.95 18.99
C ARG A 39 4.19 7.55 18.96
N HIS A 40 4.37 6.96 17.77
CA HIS A 40 4.93 5.62 17.65
C HIS A 40 6.45 5.70 17.62
N GLU A 41 7.10 4.98 18.54
CA GLU A 41 8.54 4.83 18.59
C GLU A 41 8.93 3.43 18.11
N ILE A 42 9.88 3.38 17.19
CA ILE A 42 10.51 2.15 16.72
C ILE A 42 11.81 2.03 17.50
N LYS A 43 11.96 1.01 18.35
CA LYS A 43 13.17 0.81 19.14
C LYS A 43 14.24 0.11 18.32
N GLN A 44 15.48 0.19 18.77
CA GLN A 44 16.57 -0.58 18.17
C GLN A 44 16.25 -2.08 18.22
N GLY A 45 16.39 -2.78 17.10
CA GLY A 45 16.09 -4.21 16.96
C GLY A 45 14.66 -4.50 16.48
N ASP A 46 13.74 -3.54 16.57
CA ASP A 46 12.37 -3.73 16.10
C ASP A 46 12.32 -3.84 14.57
N GLN A 47 11.42 -4.68 14.06
CA GLN A 47 11.16 -4.72 12.62
C GLN A 47 10.44 -3.44 12.18
N ARG A 48 10.79 -2.95 11.00
CA ARG A 48 10.16 -1.79 10.37
C ARG A 48 9.96 -1.99 8.88
N LEU A 49 9.00 -1.25 8.34
CA LEU A 49 8.76 -1.16 6.90
C LEU A 49 9.37 0.13 6.36
N ASN A 50 10.26 0.00 5.39
CA ASN A 50 10.76 1.11 4.59
C ASN A 50 10.01 1.15 3.26
N VAL A 51 9.45 2.30 2.93
CA VAL A 51 8.74 2.54 1.68
C VAL A 51 9.51 3.57 0.87
N ARG A 52 9.73 3.29 -0.42
CA ARG A 52 10.48 4.19 -1.28
C ARG A 52 9.66 5.43 -1.63
N ALA A 53 10.09 6.59 -1.12
CA ALA A 53 9.45 7.88 -1.37
C ALA A 53 10.37 8.77 -2.21
N GLY A 54 10.19 8.73 -3.53
CA GLY A 54 11.02 9.49 -4.48
C GLY A 54 12.52 9.15 -4.35
N ARG A 55 13.31 10.10 -3.85
CA ARG A 55 14.75 9.91 -3.58
C ARG A 55 15.04 9.34 -2.18
N GLY A 56 14.08 9.36 -1.27
CA GLY A 56 14.21 8.93 0.13
C GLY A 56 13.52 7.61 0.46
N TRP A 57 13.47 7.30 1.75
CA TRP A 57 12.77 6.16 2.32
C TRP A 57 11.95 6.63 3.53
N ASP A 58 10.65 6.40 3.46
CA ASP A 58 9.75 6.59 4.60
C ASP A 58 9.78 5.35 5.47
N ARG A 59 9.86 5.53 6.79
CA ARG A 59 10.06 4.44 7.76
C ARG A 59 8.85 4.34 8.66
N TYR A 60 8.25 3.16 8.71
CA TYR A 60 7.04 2.89 9.47
C TYR A 60 7.26 1.75 10.46
N CYS A 61 6.64 1.88 11.64
CA CYS A 61 6.54 0.77 12.57
C CYS A 61 5.61 -0.32 12.01
N MET A 62 5.69 -1.54 12.55
CA MET A 62 4.87 -2.65 12.07
C MET A 62 3.37 -2.39 12.14
N ASP A 63 2.87 -1.68 13.15
CA ASP A 63 1.44 -1.36 13.27
C ASP A 63 0.96 -0.44 12.15
N CYS A 64 1.74 0.59 11.83
CA CYS A 64 1.43 1.49 10.72
C CYS A 64 1.61 0.79 9.37
N ALA A 65 2.66 -0.05 9.24
CA ALA A 65 2.92 -0.83 8.06
C ALA A 65 1.74 -1.74 7.70
N ARG A 66 1.16 -2.44 8.69
CA ARG A 66 -0.02 -3.30 8.49
C ARG A 66 -1.19 -2.51 7.92
N LYS A 67 -1.54 -1.36 8.51
CA LYS A 67 -2.64 -0.51 8.02
C LYS A 67 -2.44 -0.04 6.57
N ILE A 68 -1.21 0.34 6.20
CA ILE A 68 -0.88 0.76 4.83
C ILE A 68 -1.05 -0.41 3.86
N VAL A 69 -0.54 -1.60 4.23
CA VAL A 69 -0.65 -2.81 3.40
C VAL A 69 -2.11 -3.22 3.25
N ASP A 70 -2.88 -3.25 4.33
CA ASP A 70 -4.30 -3.63 4.32
C ASP A 70 -5.13 -2.68 3.44
N GLY A 71 -4.91 -1.36 3.56
CA GLY A 71 -5.54 -0.38 2.68
C GLY A 71 -5.15 -0.55 1.21
N SER A 72 -3.88 -0.85 0.95
CA SER A 72 -3.39 -1.11 -0.41
C SER A 72 -4.01 -2.37 -1.01
N ILE A 73 -4.12 -3.46 -0.22
CA ILE A 73 -4.77 -4.71 -0.64
C ILE A 73 -6.25 -4.47 -0.94
N ALA A 74 -6.95 -3.71 -0.09
CA ALA A 74 -8.36 -3.37 -0.30
C ALA A 74 -8.54 -2.61 -1.63
N SER A 75 -7.70 -1.60 -1.89
CA SER A 75 -7.71 -0.84 -3.14
C SER A 75 -7.42 -1.72 -4.35
N LEU A 76 -6.38 -2.56 -4.31
CA LEU A 76 -6.04 -3.48 -5.40
C LEU A 76 -7.14 -4.51 -5.67
N THR A 77 -7.78 -5.03 -4.61
CA THR A 77 -8.92 -5.95 -4.72
C THR A 77 -10.12 -5.24 -5.36
N GLY A 78 -10.36 -3.98 -4.99
CA GLY A 78 -11.39 -3.14 -5.61
C GLY A 78 -11.16 -2.95 -7.11
N VAL A 79 -9.93 -2.66 -7.53
CA VAL A 79 -9.54 -2.58 -8.95
C VAL A 79 -9.80 -3.92 -9.66
N SER A 80 -9.37 -5.04 -9.07
CA SER A 80 -9.54 -6.36 -9.67
C SER A 80 -11.02 -6.67 -9.93
N LYS A 81 -11.90 -6.42 -8.95
CA LYS A 81 -13.35 -6.61 -9.12
C LYS A 81 -13.96 -5.66 -10.14
N ALA A 82 -13.47 -4.42 -10.22
CA ALA A 82 -13.93 -3.45 -11.21
C ALA A 82 -13.56 -3.89 -12.64
N MET A 83 -12.39 -4.49 -12.83
CA MET A 83 -11.97 -5.11 -14.10
C MET A 83 -12.90 -6.26 -14.52
N GLU A 84 -13.35 -7.09 -13.58
CA GLU A 84 -14.32 -8.17 -13.84
C GLU A 84 -15.71 -7.61 -14.19
N SER A 85 -16.10 -6.49 -13.59
CA SER A 85 -17.43 -5.89 -13.73
C SER A 85 -17.55 -4.85 -14.87
N GLY A 86 -16.46 -4.56 -15.58
CA GLY A 86 -16.44 -3.62 -16.71
C GLY A 86 -16.75 -2.16 -16.35
N LYS A 87 -16.65 -1.78 -15.08
CA LYS A 87 -17.00 -0.44 -14.58
C LYS A 87 -15.73 0.41 -14.38
N THR A 88 -15.76 1.67 -14.82
CA THR A 88 -14.69 2.65 -14.57
C THR A 88 -14.66 3.01 -13.08
N ALA A 89 -13.61 2.58 -12.39
CA ALA A 89 -13.35 2.95 -11.01
C ALA A 89 -12.18 3.94 -10.94
N THR A 90 -12.47 5.18 -10.53
CA THR A 90 -11.46 6.17 -10.15
C THR A 90 -11.23 6.03 -8.65
N LEU A 91 -10.11 5.42 -8.26
CA LEU A 91 -9.71 5.34 -6.86
C LEU A 91 -8.80 6.52 -6.55
N SER A 92 -9.35 7.54 -5.90
CA SER A 92 -8.55 8.55 -5.24
C SER A 92 -8.18 8.02 -3.86
N ASP A 93 -6.92 7.71 -3.65
CA ASP A 93 -6.35 7.59 -2.31
C ASP A 93 -6.37 9.00 -1.69
N ASN A 94 -7.53 9.39 -1.16
CA ASN A 94 -7.58 10.50 -0.22
C ASN A 94 -6.96 9.96 1.07
N GLY A 95 -5.63 9.97 1.12
CA GLY A 95 -4.82 9.68 2.29
C GLY A 95 -4.99 10.73 3.39
N ASP A 96 -6.22 11.15 3.68
CA ASP A 96 -6.58 11.81 4.93
C ASP A 96 -7.03 10.71 5.90
N GLN A 97 -6.07 9.99 6.45
CA GLN A 97 -6.29 9.34 7.74
C GLN A 97 -6.02 10.40 8.81
N THR A 98 -6.92 11.37 8.93
CA THR A 98 -7.10 12.08 10.20
C THR A 98 -7.51 11.04 11.25
N LEU A 99 -6.53 10.52 11.99
CA LEU A 99 -6.84 9.95 13.30
C LEU A 99 -7.23 11.11 14.21
N SER A 100 -8.52 11.43 14.19
CA SER A 100 -9.16 12.29 15.17
C SER A 100 -9.11 11.63 16.55
N GLU A 101 -8.51 12.38 17.49
CA GLU A 101 -8.90 12.57 18.90
C GLU A 101 -8.65 11.46 19.97
N PRO A 102 -8.68 11.78 21.29
CA PRO A 102 -8.85 13.09 21.93
C PRO A 102 -7.64 13.52 22.78
N ARG A 103 -7.66 14.82 23.06
CA ARG A 103 -6.89 15.53 24.08
C ARG A 103 -7.38 15.06 25.46
N LEU A 104 -6.52 14.49 26.29
CA LEU A 104 -6.81 14.32 27.73
C LEU A 104 -5.60 14.72 28.58
N LEU A 105 -5.80 15.88 29.22
CA LEU A 105 -5.27 16.43 30.48
C LEU A 105 -3.82 16.10 30.88
#